data_AF-A0A7H9SSR7-F1
#
_entry.id   AF-A0A7H9SSR7-F1
#
_cell.length_a   1.000
_cell.length_b   1.000
_cell.length_c   1.000
_cell.angle_alpha   90.00
_cell.angle_beta   90.00
_cell.angle_gamma   90.00
#
_symmetry.space_group_name_H-M   'P 1'
#
loop_
_entity.id
_entity.type
_entity.pdbx_description
1 polymer ?
#
loop_
_entity_poly.entity_id
_entity_poly.type
_entity_poly.pdbx_seq_one_letter_code
_entity_poly.pdbx_strand_id
1 'polypeptide(L)'
;IKWPETKLRPFRCSHDVYEQKLIGLSVQGKNISGLRERVNITMKLTKDINETYKPSCQFFNFTTRHYGADGCNTLWTRGQKHLTCSCDHLTYFAVLVVPVSTSPKDQEI
;
A
#
# COMPACT_ATOMS: atom_id res chain seq x y z
N ILE A 1 5.52 1.04 41.26
CA ILE A 1 5.97 -0.01 40.32
C ILE A 1 6.27 0.69 39.00
N LYS A 2 7.56 0.78 38.64
CA LYS A 2 8.02 1.46 37.42
C LYS A 2 7.80 0.52 36.24
N TRP A 3 7.09 0.99 35.22
CA TRP A 3 6.97 0.31 33.95
C TRP A 3 8.34 0.27 33.26
N PRO A 4 8.81 -0.89 32.75
CA PRO A 4 10.12 -0.96 32.13
C PRO A 4 10.09 -0.21 30.81
N GLU A 5 10.96 0.80 30.67
CA GLU A 5 11.22 1.47 29.41
C GLU A 5 11.70 0.44 28.39
N THR A 6 10.81 0.09 27.47
CA THR A 6 11.12 -0.79 26.38
C THR A 6 11.98 0.00 25.41
N LYS A 7 13.28 -0.31 25.43
CA LYS A 7 14.28 0.15 24.45
C LYS A 7 13.64 0.25 23.07
N LEU A 8 13.53 1.48 22.57
CA LEU A 8 13.09 1.80 21.22
C LEU A 8 13.87 0.91 20.24
N ARG A 9 13.19 -0.09 19.66
CA ARG A 9 13.72 -0.83 18.52
C ARG A 9 13.68 0.15 17.33
N PRO A 10 14.81 0.59 16.75
CA PRO A 10 14.79 1.74 15.85
C PRO A 10 14.19 1.50 14.47
N PHE A 11 13.64 0.31 14.16
CA PHE A 11 12.94 0.07 12.89
C PHE A 11 11.90 -1.04 13.06
N ARG A 12 10.70 -0.69 13.55
CA ARG A 12 9.49 -1.31 12.99
C ARG A 12 9.10 -0.44 11.79
N CYS A 13 9.53 -0.80 10.58
CA CYS A 13 8.74 -0.42 9.40
C CYS A 13 7.43 -1.23 9.50
N SER A 14 6.54 -0.80 10.41
CA SER A 14 5.13 -0.87 10.07
C SER A 14 5.05 -0.08 8.78
N HIS A 15 4.72 -0.74 7.67
CA HIS A 15 4.39 -0.03 6.45
C HIS A 15 3.16 0.81 6.79
N ASP A 16 3.40 2.03 7.25
CA ASP A 16 2.33 2.86 7.76
C ASP A 16 1.42 3.20 6.58
N VAL A 17 0.13 3.00 6.83
CA VAL A 17 -0.91 3.40 5.88
C VAL A 17 -0.73 4.89 5.63
N TYR A 18 -0.57 5.27 4.37
CA TYR A 18 -0.38 6.64 3.95
C TYR A 18 -1.54 7.48 4.46
N GLU A 19 -1.21 8.48 5.29
CA GLU A 19 -2.18 9.34 5.98
C GLU A 19 -3.24 8.61 6.82
N GLN A 20 -3.01 7.36 7.20
CA GLN A 20 -3.97 6.53 7.94
C GLN A 20 -5.35 6.43 7.24
N LYS A 21 -5.36 6.57 5.91
CA LYS A 21 -6.58 6.51 5.11
C LYS A 21 -6.81 5.10 4.57
N LEU A 22 -8.01 4.59 4.82
CA LEU A 22 -8.49 3.31 4.32
C LEU A 22 -9.75 3.54 3.47
N ILE A 23 -9.82 2.88 2.31
CA ILE A 23 -10.94 3.00 1.38
C ILE A 23 -11.61 1.64 1.28
N GLY A 24 -12.86 1.55 1.73
CA GLY A 24 -13.64 0.32 1.65
C GLY A 24 -14.60 0.33 0.46
N LEU A 25 -14.53 -0.70 -0.37
CA LEU A 25 -15.53 -0.97 -1.41
C LEU A 25 -16.15 -2.32 -1.14
N SER A 26 -17.48 -2.39 -1.12
CA SER A 26 -18.20 -3.65 -0.92
C SER A 26 -19.58 -3.61 -1.55
N VAL A 27 -20.10 -4.79 -1.89
CA VAL A 27 -21.50 -4.99 -2.27
C VAL A 27 -22.12 -5.92 -1.24
N GLN A 28 -23.27 -5.56 -0.71
CA GLN A 28 -23.90 -6.31 0.38
C GLN A 28 -24.09 -7.79 0.00
N GLY A 29 -23.59 -8.68 0.86
CA GLY A 29 -23.72 -10.12 0.70
C GLY A 29 -22.92 -10.73 -0.45
N LYS A 30 -21.94 -10.00 -1.02
CA LYS A 30 -21.12 -10.50 -2.14
C LYS A 30 -19.63 -10.27 -1.89
N ASN A 31 -18.85 -11.31 -2.15
CA ASN A 31 -17.40 -11.22 -2.28
C ASN A 31 -17.07 -11.08 -3.76
N ILE A 32 -16.58 -9.91 -4.17
CA ILE A 32 -16.27 -9.59 -5.57
C ILE A 32 -14.76 -9.69 -5.79
N SER A 33 -14.34 -10.55 -6.72
CA SER A 33 -12.95 -10.74 -7.12
C SER A 33 -12.85 -11.17 -8.59
N GLY A 34 -11.65 -11.05 -9.18
CA GLY A 34 -11.40 -11.44 -10.57
C GLY A 34 -12.09 -10.53 -11.60
N LEU A 35 -12.34 -9.27 -11.27
CA LEU A 35 -12.93 -8.30 -12.17
C LEU A 35 -12.04 -8.08 -13.40
N ARG A 36 -12.60 -8.30 -14.60
CA ARG A 36 -11.93 -7.97 -15.87
C ARG A 36 -11.82 -6.45 -16.04
N GLU A 37 -12.91 -5.74 -15.75
CA GLU A 37 -12.91 -4.29 -15.63
C GLU A 37 -12.59 -3.91 -14.19
N ARG A 38 -11.36 -3.45 -13.98
CA ARG A 38 -10.81 -3.16 -12.66
C ARG A 38 -11.41 -1.87 -12.08
N VAL A 39 -11.53 -1.82 -10.75
CA VAL A 39 -11.89 -0.59 -10.05
C VAL A 39 -10.68 0.32 -9.92
N ASN A 40 -10.85 1.60 -10.27
CA ASN A 40 -9.80 2.61 -10.19
C ASN A 40 -10.07 3.55 -9.01
N ILE A 41 -9.14 3.61 -8.07
CA ILE A 41 -9.19 4.47 -6.90
C ILE A 41 -8.04 5.47 -7.01
N THR A 42 -8.37 6.71 -7.37
CA THR A 42 -7.38 7.79 -7.50
C THR A 42 -7.31 8.60 -6.20
N MET A 43 -6.10 8.84 -5.71
CA MET A 43 -5.87 9.68 -4.54
C MET A 43 -4.74 10.69 -4.77
N LYS A 44 -4.84 11.82 -4.10
CA LYS A 44 -3.83 12.88 -4.10
C LYS A 44 -2.79 12.61 -3.01
N LEU A 45 -1.53 12.63 -3.41
CA LEU A 45 -0.38 12.66 -2.52
C LEU A 45 -0.17 14.10 -2.02
N THR A 46 -0.15 14.28 -0.71
CA THR A 46 0.12 15.56 -0.05
C THR A 46 1.61 15.76 0.22
N LYS A 47 2.39 14.68 0.22
CA LYS A 47 3.83 14.65 0.46
C LYS A 47 4.57 14.08 -0.74
N ASP A 48 5.72 14.65 -1.04
CA ASP A 48 6.63 14.08 -2.02
C ASP A 48 7.25 12.79 -1.50
N ILE A 49 7.38 11.81 -2.39
CA ILE A 49 7.95 10.50 -2.08
C ILE A 49 9.39 10.50 -2.58
N ASN A 50 10.30 10.23 -1.64
CA ASN A 50 11.75 10.23 -1.83
C ASN A 50 12.18 9.14 -2.82
N GLU A 51 13.39 9.24 -3.36
CA GLU A 51 13.88 8.31 -4.39
C GLU A 51 14.03 6.85 -3.91
N THR A 52 14.24 6.66 -2.61
CA THR A 52 14.38 5.36 -1.96
C THR A 52 13.05 4.69 -1.66
N TYR A 53 11.92 5.37 -1.88
CA TYR A 53 10.59 4.85 -1.60
C TYR A 53 9.67 4.96 -2.83
N LYS A 54 8.59 4.18 -2.80
CA LYS A 54 7.49 4.25 -3.75
C LYS A 54 6.15 3.98 -3.05
N PRO A 55 5.05 4.56 -3.54
CA PRO A 55 3.74 4.16 -3.08
C PRO A 55 3.44 2.74 -3.60
N SER A 56 2.66 1.99 -2.81
CA SER A 56 2.16 0.67 -3.17
C SER A 56 0.70 0.56 -2.74
N CYS A 57 -0.18 0.35 -3.70
CA CYS A 57 -1.58 0.03 -3.49
C CYS A 57 -1.71 -1.38 -2.92
N GLN A 58 -2.31 -1.49 -1.75
CA GLN A 58 -2.41 -2.70 -0.98
C GLN A 58 -3.84 -2.90 -0.52
N PHE A 59 -4.29 -4.15 -0.46
CA PHE A 59 -5.52 -4.52 0.20
C PHE A 59 -5.24 -5.14 1.57
N PHE A 60 -6.16 -4.99 2.52
CA PHE A 60 -6.07 -5.69 3.79
C PHE A 60 -6.65 -7.10 3.66
N ASN A 61 -5.80 -8.12 3.79
CA ASN A 61 -6.22 -9.51 3.81
C ASN A 61 -6.64 -9.89 5.24
N PHE A 62 -7.94 -10.11 5.48
CA PHE A 62 -8.44 -10.47 6.81
C PHE A 62 -8.04 -11.88 7.26
N THR A 63 -7.75 -12.78 6.33
CA THR A 63 -7.32 -14.15 6.65
C THR A 63 -5.91 -14.15 7.20
N THR A 64 -4.98 -13.48 6.52
CA THR A 64 -3.57 -13.40 6.94
C THR A 64 -3.31 -12.27 7.92
N ARG A 65 -4.24 -11.31 8.05
CA ARG A 65 -4.11 -10.06 8.81
C ARG A 65 -2.91 -9.21 8.36
N HIS A 66 -2.64 -9.23 7.07
CA HIS A 66 -1.54 -8.49 6.44
C HIS A 66 -2.02 -7.74 5.20
N TYR A 67 -1.28 -6.69 4.85
CA TYR A 67 -1.45 -6.00 3.57
C TYR A 67 -0.86 -6.84 2.44
N GLY A 68 -1.60 -6.99 1.35
CA GLY A 68 -1.16 -7.66 0.13
C GLY A 68 -1.40 -6.79 -1.11
N ALA A 69 -0.57 -6.98 -2.14
CA ALA A 69 -0.70 -6.23 -3.41
C ALA A 69 -1.37 -7.05 -4.52
N ASP A 70 -1.63 -8.34 -4.29
CA ASP A 70 -2.22 -9.23 -5.29
C ASP A 70 -3.56 -8.67 -5.79
N GLY A 71 -3.76 -8.71 -7.11
CA GLY A 71 -4.96 -8.17 -7.74
C GLY A 71 -4.99 -6.65 -7.87
N CYS A 72 -4.02 -5.91 -7.33
CA CYS A 72 -3.94 -4.44 -7.38
C CYS A 72 -2.68 -3.95 -8.12
N ASN A 73 -2.87 -3.04 -9.07
CA ASN A 73 -1.78 -2.33 -9.74
C ASN A 73 -1.65 -0.92 -9.16
N THR A 74 -0.42 -0.48 -8.90
CA THR A 74 -0.13 0.91 -8.54
C THR A 74 0.28 1.69 -9.78
N LEU A 75 -0.58 2.62 -10.21
CA LEU A 75 -0.32 3.50 -11.34
C LEU A 75 0.14 4.86 -10.82
N TRP A 76 1.46 5.07 -10.81
CA TRP A 76 2.09 6.29 -10.33
C TRP A 76 3.45 6.49 -10.97
N THR A 77 3.76 7.72 -11.35
CA THR A 77 5.10 8.14 -11.79
C THR A 77 5.72 9.09 -10.77
N ARG A 78 7.04 8.98 -10.57
CA ARG A 78 7.78 9.84 -9.64
C ARG A 78 7.55 11.32 -9.94
N GLY A 79 7.32 12.11 -8.88
CA GLY A 79 6.98 13.53 -8.98
C GLY A 79 5.50 13.82 -9.23
N GLN A 80 4.68 12.82 -9.57
CA GLN A 80 3.23 13.03 -9.67
C GLN A 80 2.59 13.16 -8.30
N LYS A 81 1.65 14.10 -8.19
CA LYS A 81 0.84 14.33 -6.99
C LYS A 81 -0.41 13.44 -6.92
N HIS A 82 -0.65 12.59 -7.90
CA HIS A 82 -1.77 11.66 -7.90
C HIS A 82 -1.27 10.26 -8.20
N LEU A 83 -1.85 9.27 -7.51
CA LEU A 83 -1.67 7.85 -7.82
C LEU A 83 -3.05 7.23 -8.03
N THR A 84 -3.11 6.19 -8.84
CA THR A 84 -4.32 5.39 -9.02
C THR A 84 -4.05 3.93 -8.66
N CYS A 85 -4.86 3.38 -7.78
CA CYS A 85 -4.90 1.95 -7.51
C CYS A 85 -5.92 1.31 -8.45
N SER A 86 -5.49 0.34 -9.25
CA SER A 86 -6.35 -0.40 -10.17
C SER A 86 -6.47 -1.86 -9.73
N CYS A 87 -7.58 -2.20 -9.07
CA CYS A 87 -7.77 -3.47 -8.38
C CYS A 87 -8.88 -4.34 -9.01
N ASP A 88 -8.73 -5.66 -8.94
CA ASP A 88 -9.69 -6.63 -9.51
C ASP A 88 -10.68 -7.23 -8.50
N HIS A 89 -10.70 -6.71 -7.28
CA HIS A 89 -11.57 -7.17 -6.20
C HIS A 89 -12.07 -5.99 -5.39
N LEU A 90 -13.08 -6.22 -4.54
CA LEU A 90 -13.62 -5.19 -3.64
C LEU A 90 -13.33 -5.60 -2.18
N THR A 91 -12.66 -4.72 -1.44
CA THR A 91 -12.31 -4.90 -0.04
C THR A 91 -11.88 -3.55 0.54
N TYR A 92 -11.04 -3.58 1.58
CA TYR A 92 -10.40 -2.43 2.19
C TYR A 92 -9.02 -2.21 1.60
N PHE A 93 -8.80 -1.02 1.06
CA PHE A 93 -7.56 -0.63 0.38
C PHE A 93 -6.83 0.47 1.14
N ALA A 94 -5.51 0.40 1.10
CA ALA A 94 -4.59 1.39 1.64
C ALA A 94 -3.46 1.62 0.63
N VAL A 95 -2.86 2.80 0.68
CA VAL A 95 -1.54 3.02 0.07
C VAL A 95 -0.50 2.92 1.16
N LEU A 96 0.53 2.12 0.94
CA LEU A 96 1.70 2.02 1.79
C LEU A 96 2.87 2.69 1.08
N VAL A 97 3.75 3.38 1.82
CA VAL A 97 5.03 3.85 1.28
C VAL A 97 6.08 2.80 1.61
N VAL A 98 6.58 2.12 0.58
CA VAL A 98 7.49 0.97 0.72
C VAL A 98 8.86 1.31 0.13
N PRO A 99 9.96 0.72 0.65
CA PRO A 99 11.27 0.87 0.03
C PRO A 99 11.26 0.40 -1.41
N VAL A 100 12.02 1.07 -2.28
CA VAL A 100 12.31 0.56 -3.61
C VAL A 100 13.25 -0.63 -3.44
N SER A 101 12.80 -1.83 -3.82
CA SER A 101 13.66 -3.01 -3.87
C SER A 101 14.72 -2.82 -4.96
N THR A 102 15.95 -2.51 -4.58
CA THR A 102 17.10 -2.63 -5.50
C THR A 102 17.33 -4.12 -5.74
N SER A 103 16.99 -4.62 -6.94
CA SER A 103 17.41 -5.95 -7.32
C SER A 103 18.92 -5.92 -7.59
N PRO A 104 19.70 -6.95 -7.20
CA PRO A 104 21.13 -7.01 -7.53
C PRO A 104 21.46 -6.88 -9.02
N LYS A 105 20.47 -7.09 -9.91
CA LYS A 105 20.62 -6.94 -11.36
C LYS A 105 20.79 -5.50 -11.85
N ASP A 106 20.46 -4.51 -11.01
CA ASP A 106 20.65 -3.09 -11.33
C ASP A 106 22.06 -2.59 -10.92
N GLN A 107 22.94 -3.49 -10.46
CA GLN A 107 24.32 -3.19 -10.03
C GLN A 107 25.39 -3.64 -11.03
N GLU A 108 25.02 -4.14 -12.21
CA GLU A 108 25.99 -4.48 -13.25
C GLU A 108 26.25 -3.24 -14.11
N ILE A 109 27.37 -2.57 -13.81
CA ILE A 109 28.00 -1.48 -14.59
C ILE A 109 28.75 -2.11 -15.77
#